data_AF-A0A537CMH5-F1
#
_entry.id   AF-A0A537CMH5-F1
#
_cell.length_a   1.000
_cell.length_b   1.000
_cell.length_c   1.000
_cell.angle_alpha   90.00
_cell.angle_beta   90.00
_cell.angle_gamma   90.00
#
_symmetry.space_group_name_H-M   'P 1'
#
loop_
_entity.id
_entity.type
_entity.pdbx_description
1 polymer ?
#
loop_
_entity_poly.entity_id
_entity_poly.type
_entity_poly.pdbx_seq_one_letter_code
_entity_poly.pdbx_strand_id
1 'polypeptide(L)'
;MNRLLSAVLGVVIAFLAWRFIDWALLQAVWQPDSKACRAVQGACWGFIAEKHRFILFGTYPYEQHWRPALASILLVLLWALSAWRMFWRWWLVLLWLAGLSVIGILMWGGVIGLPYVENERWGGLILTLLLSTFGIALAFPLSILLALGRRSDMPVIQALCVGFIELVRGVPLISILFMASVMLPLFLPAGVSIDKLLRAQIALILFAAAYLAEVVRG
;
A
#
# COMPACT_ATOMS: atom_id res chain seq x y z
N MET A 1 38.25 -14.54 -14.19
CA MET A 1 37.56 -14.11 -12.95
C MET A 1 36.04 -14.24 -13.06
N ASN A 2 35.36 -13.60 -14.03
CA ASN A 2 33.88 -13.58 -14.08
C ASN A 2 33.20 -14.95 -14.27
N ARG A 3 33.77 -15.89 -15.05
CA ARG A 3 33.14 -17.21 -15.29
C ARG A 3 33.08 -18.10 -14.05
N LEU A 4 34.13 -18.09 -13.23
CA LEU A 4 34.18 -18.85 -11.96
C LEU A 4 33.21 -18.24 -10.94
N LEU A 5 33.16 -16.91 -10.87
CA LEU A 5 32.28 -16.19 -9.96
C LEU A 5 30.79 -16.40 -10.32
N SER A 6 30.45 -16.38 -11.61
CA SER A 6 29.11 -16.73 -12.10
C SER A 6 28.75 -18.20 -11.86
N ALA A 7 29.69 -19.13 -12.01
CA ALA A 7 29.45 -20.55 -11.74
C ALA A 7 29.19 -20.81 -10.24
N VAL A 8 29.99 -20.22 -9.37
CA VAL A 8 29.81 -20.32 -7.90
C VAL A 8 28.48 -19.70 -7.48
N LEU A 9 28.13 -18.50 -7.99
CA LEU A 9 26.82 -17.88 -7.74
C LEU A 9 25.67 -18.77 -8.22
N GLY A 10 25.78 -19.36 -9.40
CA GLY A 10 24.76 -20.27 -9.93
C GLY A 10 24.52 -21.48 -9.03
N VAL A 11 25.59 -22.10 -8.52
CA VAL A 11 25.49 -23.23 -7.59
C VAL A 11 24.87 -22.82 -6.26
N VAL A 12 25.27 -21.66 -5.71
CA VAL A 12 24.69 -21.16 -4.46
C VAL A 12 23.20 -20.85 -4.63
N ILE A 13 22.80 -20.21 -5.73
CA ILE A 13 21.40 -19.93 -6.04
C ILE A 13 20.60 -21.24 -6.19
N ALA A 14 21.13 -22.22 -6.92
CA ALA A 14 20.47 -23.51 -7.08
C ALA A 14 20.31 -24.25 -5.75
N PHE A 15 21.33 -24.22 -4.88
CA PHE A 15 21.26 -24.80 -3.54
C PHE A 15 20.22 -24.11 -2.66
N LEU A 16 20.20 -22.78 -2.63
CA LEU A 16 19.19 -22.01 -1.88
C LEU A 16 17.78 -22.24 -2.42
N ALA A 17 17.62 -22.29 -3.74
CA ALA A 17 16.34 -22.58 -4.39
C ALA A 17 15.85 -23.99 -4.04
N TRP A 18 16.74 -24.99 -4.05
CA TRP A 18 16.39 -26.35 -3.61
C TRP A 18 15.95 -26.38 -2.15
N ARG A 19 16.70 -25.71 -1.26
CA ARG A 19 16.34 -25.65 0.16
C ARG A 19 15.00 -24.94 0.39
N PHE A 20 14.72 -23.91 -0.39
CA PHE A 20 13.43 -23.22 -0.36
C PHE A 20 12.30 -24.12 -0.85
N ILE A 21 12.47 -24.86 -1.95
CA ILE A 21 11.47 -25.80 -2.48
C ILE A 21 11.20 -26.93 -1.49
N ASP A 22 12.26 -27.49 -0.90
CA ASP A 22 12.17 -28.52 0.13
C ASP A 22 11.34 -28.04 1.33
N TRP A 23 11.64 -26.84 1.82
CA TRP A 23 10.88 -26.23 2.91
C TRP A 23 9.44 -25.84 2.53
N ALA A 24 9.25 -25.26 1.35
CA ALA A 24 7.98 -24.65 0.93
C ALA A 24 6.97 -25.65 0.39
N LEU A 25 7.43 -26.76 -0.21
CA LEU A 25 6.56 -27.73 -0.88
C LEU A 25 6.69 -29.12 -0.28
N LEU A 26 7.93 -29.63 -0.11
CA LEU A 26 8.15 -31.03 0.26
C LEU A 26 7.87 -31.29 1.74
N GLN A 27 8.30 -30.40 2.63
CA GLN A 27 8.09 -30.50 4.07
C GLN A 27 6.89 -29.69 4.58
N ALA A 28 6.06 -29.17 3.67
CA ALA A 28 5.01 -28.25 4.01
C ALA A 28 3.73 -28.93 4.49
N VAL A 29 3.07 -28.29 5.46
CA VAL A 29 1.79 -28.75 6.02
C VAL A 29 0.65 -28.00 5.34
N TRP A 30 -0.14 -28.72 4.55
CA TRP A 30 -1.27 -28.17 3.78
C TRP A 30 -2.60 -28.20 4.54
N GLN A 31 -2.71 -29.03 5.57
CA GLN A 31 -3.91 -29.13 6.37
C GLN A 31 -4.02 -27.94 7.34
N PRO A 32 -5.24 -27.40 7.59
CA PRO A 32 -5.46 -26.30 8.53
C PRO A 32 -5.43 -26.80 9.98
N ASP A 33 -4.29 -27.34 10.41
CA ASP A 33 -4.05 -27.78 11.79
C ASP A 33 -2.82 -27.07 12.38
N SER A 34 -3.08 -26.25 13.39
CA SER A 34 -2.05 -25.51 14.14
C SER A 34 -1.02 -26.40 14.84
N LYS A 35 -1.40 -27.61 15.28
CA LYS A 35 -0.48 -28.54 15.96
C LYS A 35 0.44 -29.21 14.95
N ALA A 36 -0.11 -29.68 13.83
CA ALA A 36 0.68 -30.23 12.73
C ALA A 36 1.69 -29.21 12.18
N CYS A 37 1.27 -27.94 12.05
CA CYS A 37 2.17 -26.87 11.61
C CYS A 37 3.31 -26.53 12.59
N ARG A 38 3.14 -26.77 13.90
CA ARG A 38 4.21 -26.57 14.89
C ARG A 38 5.14 -27.78 15.04
N ALA A 39 4.69 -28.94 14.60
CA ALA A 39 5.44 -30.20 14.69
C ALA A 39 6.49 -30.34 13.57
N VAL A 40 6.35 -29.62 12.47
CA VAL A 40 7.25 -29.69 11.31
C VAL A 40 7.99 -28.36 11.13
N GLN A 41 9.21 -28.41 10.61
CA GLN A 41 10.02 -27.21 10.31
C GLN A 41 9.72 -26.59 8.94
N GLY A 42 8.79 -27.17 8.17
CA GLY A 42 8.39 -26.70 6.84
C GLY A 42 7.34 -25.60 6.84
N ALA A 43 6.94 -25.13 5.65
CA ALA A 43 5.93 -24.08 5.51
C ALA A 43 4.53 -24.55 5.96
N CYS A 44 3.79 -23.69 6.67
CA CYS A 44 2.41 -23.95 7.08
C CYS A 44 1.42 -23.31 6.11
N TRP A 45 1.10 -23.98 5.00
CA TRP A 45 0.07 -23.52 4.06
C TRP A 45 -1.34 -23.61 4.63
N GLY A 46 -1.57 -24.50 5.61
CA GLY A 46 -2.83 -24.61 6.34
C GLY A 46 -3.27 -23.29 6.99
N PHE A 47 -2.34 -22.50 7.53
CA PHE A 47 -2.64 -21.19 8.11
C PHE A 47 -3.14 -20.20 7.04
N ILE A 48 -2.50 -20.18 5.87
CA ILE A 48 -2.91 -19.32 4.75
C ILE A 48 -4.29 -19.75 4.26
N ALA A 49 -4.53 -21.06 4.09
CA ALA A 49 -5.83 -21.58 3.69
C ALA A 49 -6.95 -21.15 4.65
N GLU A 50 -6.69 -21.15 5.96
CA GLU A 50 -7.69 -20.72 6.95
C GLU A 50 -7.85 -19.19 7.03
N LYS A 51 -6.76 -18.42 6.93
CA LYS A 51 -6.75 -16.97 7.19
C LYS A 51 -6.67 -16.08 5.94
N HIS A 52 -6.67 -16.65 4.72
CA HIS A 52 -6.54 -15.89 3.47
C HIS A 52 -7.57 -14.74 3.38
N ARG A 53 -8.82 -14.95 3.79
CA ARG A 53 -9.86 -13.91 3.74
C ARG A 53 -9.56 -12.73 4.64
N PHE A 54 -9.04 -12.97 5.83
CA PHE A 54 -8.64 -11.91 6.75
C PHE A 54 -7.42 -11.14 6.22
N ILE A 55 -6.46 -11.85 5.62
CA ILE A 55 -5.29 -11.22 4.99
C ILE A 55 -5.72 -10.33 3.81
N LEU A 56 -6.63 -10.80 2.97
CA LEU A 56 -7.08 -10.11 1.76
C LEU A 56 -8.10 -9.00 2.02
N PHE A 57 -9.02 -9.17 2.98
CA PHE A 57 -10.16 -8.26 3.17
C PHE A 57 -10.19 -7.62 4.56
N GLY A 58 -9.25 -7.95 5.46
CA GLY A 58 -9.19 -7.40 6.80
C GLY A 58 -10.43 -7.71 7.63
N THR A 59 -10.95 -6.68 8.30
CA THR A 59 -12.11 -6.73 9.19
C THR A 59 -13.45 -6.47 8.48
N TYR A 60 -13.46 -6.47 7.15
CA TYR A 60 -14.68 -6.28 6.36
C TYR A 60 -15.70 -7.41 6.63
N PRO A 61 -17.02 -7.13 6.68
CA PRO A 61 -18.03 -8.15 6.96
C PRO A 61 -17.94 -9.37 6.03
N TYR A 62 -18.01 -10.57 6.62
CA TYR A 62 -17.73 -11.84 5.93
C TYR A 62 -18.62 -12.08 4.71
N GLU A 63 -19.93 -11.84 4.83
CA GLU A 63 -20.90 -12.01 3.74
C GLU A 63 -20.68 -11.05 2.57
N GLN A 64 -19.87 -10.01 2.77
CA GLN A 64 -19.70 -8.92 1.83
C GLN A 64 -18.29 -8.83 1.26
N HIS A 65 -17.44 -9.84 1.46
CA HIS A 65 -16.07 -9.89 0.91
C HIS A 65 -16.01 -9.79 -0.62
N TRP A 66 -17.10 -10.11 -1.32
CA TRP A 66 -17.19 -9.92 -2.76
C TRP A 66 -17.06 -8.44 -3.17
N ARG A 67 -17.48 -7.49 -2.32
CA ARG A 67 -17.39 -6.04 -2.58
C ARG A 67 -15.93 -5.54 -2.65
N PRO A 68 -15.08 -5.73 -1.62
CA PRO A 68 -13.67 -5.38 -1.70
C PRO A 68 -12.89 -6.23 -2.71
N ALA A 69 -13.31 -7.47 -2.99
CA ALA A 69 -12.71 -8.28 -4.04
C ALA A 69 -12.92 -7.67 -5.44
N LEU A 70 -14.17 -7.32 -5.77
CA LEU A 70 -14.50 -6.64 -7.03
C LEU A 70 -13.83 -5.28 -7.11
N ALA A 71 -13.80 -4.51 -6.02
CA ALA A 71 -13.10 -3.23 -5.97
C ALA A 71 -11.60 -3.38 -6.25
N SER A 72 -10.96 -4.42 -5.69
CA SER A 72 -9.54 -4.70 -5.93
C SER A 72 -9.28 -5.09 -7.38
N ILE A 73 -10.10 -5.97 -7.96
CA ILE A 73 -10.01 -6.38 -9.36
C ILE A 73 -10.20 -5.16 -10.28
N LEU A 74 -11.20 -4.33 -10.01
CA LEU A 74 -11.48 -3.13 -10.77
C LEU A 74 -10.31 -2.14 -10.74
N LEU A 75 -9.72 -1.90 -9.56
CA LEU A 75 -8.58 -1.01 -9.42
C LEU A 75 -7.32 -1.54 -10.14
N VAL A 76 -7.05 -2.84 -10.03
CA VAL A 76 -5.95 -3.49 -10.78
C VAL A 76 -6.19 -3.41 -12.29
N LEU A 77 -7.42 -3.58 -12.75
CA LEU A 77 -7.78 -3.43 -14.16
C LEU A 77 -7.55 -2.00 -14.64
N LEU A 78 -7.92 -0.98 -13.84
CA LEU A 78 -7.64 0.42 -14.16
C LEU A 78 -6.14 0.69 -14.30
N TRP A 79 -5.32 0.13 -13.40
CA TRP A 79 -3.86 0.20 -13.53
C TRP A 79 -3.35 -0.49 -14.80
N ALA A 80 -3.82 -1.71 -15.10
CA ALA A 80 -3.42 -2.46 -16.29
C ALA A 80 -3.78 -1.71 -17.59
N LEU A 81 -4.99 -1.15 -17.66
CA LEU A 81 -5.43 -0.32 -18.79
C LEU A 81 -4.59 0.95 -18.92
N SER A 82 -4.22 1.58 -17.80
CA SER A 82 -3.38 2.78 -17.78
C SER A 82 -1.92 2.50 -18.19
N ALA A 83 -1.42 1.29 -17.93
CA ALA A 83 -0.09 0.88 -18.36
C ALA A 83 0.00 0.67 -19.88
N TRP A 84 -1.13 0.40 -20.53
CA TRP A 84 -1.16 0.19 -21.97
C TRP A 84 -1.26 1.54 -22.71
N ARG A 85 -0.13 1.98 -23.29
CA ARG A 85 0.02 3.29 -23.96
C ARG A 85 -1.08 3.63 -24.99
N MET A 86 -1.75 2.62 -25.56
CA MET A 86 -2.86 2.79 -26.50
C MET A 86 -4.05 3.56 -25.89
N PHE A 87 -4.27 3.44 -24.59
CA PHE A 87 -5.41 4.05 -23.89
C PHE A 87 -5.11 5.43 -23.30
N TRP A 88 -3.91 6.01 -23.54
CA TRP A 88 -3.54 7.36 -23.09
C TRP A 88 -4.26 8.45 -23.90
N ARG A 89 -5.57 8.56 -23.70
CA ARG A 89 -6.44 9.62 -24.21
C ARG A 89 -7.15 10.28 -23.02
N TRP A 90 -7.74 11.45 -23.24
CA TRP A 90 -8.47 12.18 -22.19
C TRP A 90 -9.59 11.35 -21.54
N TRP A 91 -10.19 10.40 -22.28
CA TRP A 91 -11.17 9.44 -21.77
C TRP A 91 -10.63 8.57 -20.62
N LEU A 92 -9.32 8.39 -20.49
CA LEU A 92 -8.70 7.67 -19.38
C LEU A 92 -9.00 8.34 -18.05
N VAL A 93 -9.01 9.68 -18.00
CA VAL A 93 -9.37 10.44 -16.79
C VAL A 93 -10.82 10.17 -16.41
N LEU A 94 -11.74 10.17 -17.38
CA LEU A 94 -13.13 9.83 -17.12
C LEU A 94 -13.30 8.38 -16.65
N LEU A 95 -12.57 7.44 -17.24
CA LEU A 95 -12.57 6.04 -16.83
C LEU A 95 -12.08 5.88 -15.39
N TRP A 96 -11.04 6.62 -15.00
CA TRP A 96 -10.54 6.66 -13.64
C TRP A 96 -11.54 7.25 -12.66
N LEU A 97 -12.15 8.39 -12.99
CA LEU A 97 -13.15 9.02 -12.15
C LEU A 97 -14.36 8.09 -11.95
N ALA A 98 -14.89 7.53 -13.04
CA ALA A 98 -16.00 6.57 -12.97
C ALA A 98 -15.61 5.31 -12.18
N GLY A 99 -14.42 4.75 -12.43
CA GLY A 99 -13.92 3.57 -11.74
C GLY A 99 -13.75 3.79 -10.24
N LEU A 100 -13.17 4.92 -9.83
CA LEU A 100 -13.04 5.29 -8.42
C LEU A 100 -14.40 5.56 -7.77
N SER A 101 -15.35 6.16 -8.47
CA SER A 101 -16.72 6.31 -7.98
C SER A 101 -17.39 4.95 -7.72
N VAL A 102 -17.25 4.00 -8.65
CA VAL A 102 -17.77 2.64 -8.48
C VAL A 102 -17.10 1.92 -7.32
N ILE A 103 -15.78 2.05 -7.16
CA ILE A 103 -15.05 1.51 -6.01
C ILE A 103 -15.56 2.11 -4.69
N GLY A 104 -15.76 3.44 -4.65
CA GLY A 104 -16.29 4.12 -3.47
C GLY A 104 -17.68 3.61 -3.06
N ILE A 105 -18.59 3.46 -4.04
CA ILE A 105 -19.93 2.89 -3.82
C ILE A 105 -19.83 1.44 -3.33
N LEU A 106 -18.97 0.62 -3.96
CA LEU A 106 -18.75 -0.76 -3.54
C LEU A 106 -18.19 -0.84 -2.12
N MET A 107 -17.31 0.07 -1.69
CA MET A 107 -16.69 0.00 -0.38
C MET A 107 -17.57 0.55 0.74
N TRP A 108 -18.09 1.78 0.61
CA TRP A 108 -18.96 2.39 1.61
C TRP A 108 -20.34 1.73 1.67
N GLY A 109 -20.97 1.49 0.52
CA GLY A 109 -22.37 1.07 0.46
C GLY A 109 -23.31 2.21 0.81
N GLY A 110 -24.50 1.88 1.31
CA GLY A 110 -25.56 2.86 1.58
C GLY A 110 -26.38 3.26 0.35
N VAL A 111 -26.03 2.74 -0.83
CA VAL A 111 -26.76 2.93 -2.10
C VAL A 111 -27.19 1.56 -2.62
N ILE A 112 -28.34 1.49 -3.31
CA ILE A 112 -28.84 0.25 -3.94
C ILE A 112 -29.12 -0.89 -2.93
N GLY A 113 -29.52 -0.54 -1.70
CA GLY A 113 -29.82 -1.53 -0.65
C GLY A 113 -28.59 -2.21 -0.03
N LEU A 114 -27.38 -1.75 -0.34
CA LEU A 114 -26.16 -2.24 0.29
C LEU A 114 -26.01 -1.66 1.71
N PRO A 115 -25.68 -2.48 2.72
CA PRO A 115 -25.42 -1.97 4.06
C PRO A 115 -24.17 -1.09 4.07
N TYR A 116 -24.25 -0.01 4.87
CA TYR A 116 -23.15 0.92 5.05
C TYR A 116 -22.04 0.27 5.90
N VAL A 117 -20.79 0.40 5.44
CA VAL A 117 -19.60 -0.11 6.14
C VAL A 117 -18.64 1.03 6.43
N GLU A 118 -18.40 1.26 7.72
CA GLU A 118 -17.49 2.30 8.22
C GLU A 118 -16.05 2.10 7.75
N ASN A 119 -15.32 3.21 7.58
CA ASN A 119 -13.91 3.26 7.17
C ASN A 119 -13.00 2.43 8.09
N GLU A 120 -13.36 2.25 9.36
CA GLU A 120 -12.57 1.51 10.35
C GLU A 120 -12.52 0.00 10.07
N ARG A 121 -13.49 -0.51 9.30
CA ARG A 121 -13.57 -1.92 8.91
C ARG A 121 -12.90 -2.20 7.56
N TRP A 122 -12.38 -1.17 6.91
CA TRP A 122 -11.68 -1.32 5.65
C TRP A 122 -10.27 -1.83 5.93
N GLY A 123 -9.81 -2.81 5.17
CA GLY A 123 -8.51 -3.42 5.39
C GLY A 123 -8.10 -4.33 4.24
N GLY A 124 -6.96 -4.99 4.43
CA GLY A 124 -6.43 -5.95 3.46
C GLY A 124 -5.98 -5.29 2.15
N LEU A 125 -6.11 -6.06 1.07
CA LEU A 125 -5.59 -5.74 -0.26
C LEU A 125 -6.16 -4.43 -0.81
N ILE A 126 -7.48 -4.25 -0.78
CA ILE A 126 -8.10 -3.04 -1.34
C ILE A 126 -7.61 -1.77 -0.64
N LEU A 127 -7.44 -1.81 0.68
CA LEU A 127 -6.96 -0.67 1.44
C LEU A 127 -5.52 -0.33 1.02
N THR A 128 -4.64 -1.32 0.92
CA THR A 128 -3.27 -1.11 0.44
C THR A 128 -3.25 -0.53 -0.97
N LEU A 129 -4.05 -1.07 -1.89
CA LEU A 129 -4.12 -0.57 -3.26
C LEU A 129 -4.61 0.88 -3.33
N LEU A 130 -5.65 1.23 -2.57
CA LEU A 130 -6.17 2.60 -2.49
C LEU A 130 -5.13 3.56 -1.89
N LEU A 131 -4.53 3.19 -0.75
CA LEU A 131 -3.52 4.00 -0.08
C LEU A 131 -2.31 4.27 -0.98
N SER A 132 -1.84 3.24 -1.70
CA SER A 132 -0.74 3.38 -2.66
C SER A 132 -1.14 4.21 -3.88
N THR A 133 -2.35 4.01 -4.42
CA THR A 133 -2.84 4.77 -5.59
C THR A 133 -2.89 6.26 -5.28
N PHE A 134 -3.65 6.66 -4.25
CA PHE A 134 -3.80 8.06 -3.87
C PHE A 134 -2.51 8.62 -3.28
N GLY A 135 -1.77 7.80 -2.55
CA GLY A 135 -0.46 8.14 -1.99
C GLY A 135 0.49 8.61 -3.08
N ILE A 136 0.72 7.79 -4.10
CA ILE A 136 1.62 8.13 -5.21
C ILE A 136 1.03 9.26 -6.07
N ALA A 137 -0.26 9.20 -6.41
CA ALA A 137 -0.90 10.20 -7.27
C ALA A 137 -0.82 11.62 -6.71
N LEU A 138 -0.92 11.79 -5.38
CA LEU A 138 -0.83 13.09 -4.71
C LEU A 138 0.60 13.42 -4.27
N ALA A 139 1.41 12.42 -3.87
CA ALA A 139 2.80 12.64 -3.51
C ALA A 139 3.65 13.07 -4.71
N PHE A 140 3.34 12.59 -5.92
CA PHE A 140 4.10 12.93 -7.12
C PHE A 140 4.10 14.44 -7.43
N PRO A 141 2.95 15.13 -7.62
CA PRO A 141 2.96 16.57 -7.83
C PRO A 141 3.54 17.33 -6.64
N LEU A 142 3.26 16.91 -5.41
CA LEU A 142 3.84 17.53 -4.21
C LEU A 142 5.37 17.40 -4.19
N SER A 143 5.91 16.26 -4.60
CA SER A 143 7.35 16.03 -4.68
C SER A 143 8.03 16.95 -5.70
N ILE A 144 7.37 17.22 -6.83
CA ILE A 144 7.85 18.16 -7.84
C ILE A 144 7.89 19.57 -7.25
N LEU A 145 6.82 20.00 -6.58
CA LEU A 145 6.76 21.31 -5.94
C LEU A 145 7.88 21.48 -4.88
N LEU A 146 8.12 20.46 -4.06
CA LEU A 146 9.19 20.46 -3.06
C LEU A 146 10.59 20.47 -3.70
N ALA A 147 10.79 19.69 -4.77
CA ALA A 147 12.05 19.66 -5.50
C ALA A 147 12.35 20.99 -6.20
N LEU A 148 11.33 21.64 -6.77
CA LEU A 148 11.45 22.98 -7.36
C LEU A 148 11.67 24.05 -6.29
N GLY A 149 10.93 24.02 -5.18
CA GLY A 149 11.07 24.95 -4.06
C GLY A 149 12.48 24.93 -3.45
N ARG A 150 13.11 23.75 -3.38
CA ARG A 150 14.51 23.59 -2.95
C ARG A 150 15.54 24.19 -3.91
N ARG A 151 15.20 24.38 -5.20
CA ARG A 151 16.05 25.06 -6.21
C ARG A 151 15.70 26.55 -6.37
N SER A 152 14.76 27.07 -5.59
CA SER A 152 14.35 28.47 -5.67
C SER A 152 15.45 29.41 -5.19
N ASP A 153 15.58 30.57 -5.84
CA ASP A 153 16.48 31.65 -5.43
C ASP A 153 16.00 32.37 -4.14
N MET A 154 14.76 32.11 -3.71
CA MET A 154 14.20 32.68 -2.48
C MET A 154 14.67 31.86 -1.26
N PRO A 155 15.53 32.41 -0.38
CA PRO A 155 16.19 31.64 0.68
C PRO A 155 15.20 31.08 1.71
N VAL A 156 14.07 31.75 1.94
CA VAL A 156 13.03 31.29 2.88
C VAL A 156 12.33 30.04 2.35
N ILE A 157 11.91 30.05 1.08
CA ILE A 157 11.22 28.90 0.47
C ILE A 157 12.17 27.72 0.39
N GLN A 158 13.40 27.97 -0.04
CA GLN A 158 14.45 26.97 -0.10
C GLN A 158 14.68 26.33 1.27
N ALA A 159 14.88 27.13 2.32
CA ALA A 159 15.11 26.63 3.68
C ALA A 159 13.93 25.80 4.20
N LEU A 160 12.68 26.23 3.95
CA LEU A 160 11.49 25.47 4.35
C LEU A 160 11.40 24.12 3.62
N CYS A 161 11.63 24.10 2.30
CA CYS A 161 11.61 22.85 1.52
C CYS A 161 12.73 21.89 1.94
N VAL A 162 13.95 22.38 2.12
CA VAL A 162 15.08 21.58 2.61
C VAL A 162 14.78 21.02 3.99
N GLY A 163 14.36 21.89 4.92
CA GLY A 163 14.05 21.49 6.29
C GLY A 163 12.96 20.41 6.34
N PHE A 164 11.87 20.58 5.57
CA PHE A 164 10.82 19.58 5.46
C PHE A 164 11.35 18.23 4.93
N ILE A 165 12.09 18.24 3.82
CA ILE A 165 12.60 17.01 3.19
C ILE A 165 13.54 16.27 4.13
N GLU A 166 14.52 16.96 4.72
CA GLU A 166 15.52 16.35 5.59
C GLU A 166 14.88 15.82 6.90
N LEU A 167 13.95 16.58 7.48
CA LEU A 167 13.26 16.16 8.71
C LEU A 167 12.40 14.92 8.46
N VAL A 168 11.56 14.93 7.41
CA VAL A 168 10.66 13.80 7.13
C VAL A 168 11.44 12.54 6.76
N ARG A 169 12.58 12.68 6.06
CA ARG A 169 13.46 11.55 5.72
C ARG A 169 14.26 11.04 6.92
N GLY A 170 14.52 11.89 7.91
CA GLY A 170 15.20 11.52 9.17
C GLY A 170 14.30 10.77 10.16
N VAL A 171 12.98 10.77 9.99
CA VAL A 171 12.02 10.16 10.92
C VAL A 171 11.46 8.85 10.35
N PRO A 172 11.36 7.76 11.15
CA PRO A 172 10.72 6.53 10.72
C PRO A 172 9.24 6.73 10.35
N LEU A 173 8.78 6.10 9.26
CA LEU A 173 7.37 6.15 8.84
C LEU A 173 6.41 5.74 9.96
N ILE A 174 6.78 4.72 10.75
CA ILE A 174 5.99 4.22 11.88
C ILE A 174 5.75 5.35 12.90
N SER A 175 6.77 6.16 13.19
CA SER A 175 6.64 7.29 14.13
C SER A 175 5.68 8.35 13.62
N ILE A 176 5.72 8.67 12.32
CA ILE A 176 4.80 9.64 11.69
C ILE A 176 3.37 9.09 11.71
N LEU A 177 3.18 7.82 11.37
CA LEU A 177 1.87 7.17 11.41
C LEU A 177 1.32 7.12 12.83
N PHE A 178 2.15 6.83 13.82
CA PHE A 178 1.77 6.83 15.24
C PHE A 178 1.39 8.25 15.70
N MET A 179 2.20 9.26 15.38
CA MET A 179 1.92 10.66 15.69
C MET A 179 0.58 11.11 15.08
N ALA A 180 0.35 10.81 13.80
CA ALA A 180 -0.89 11.15 13.11
C ALA A 180 -2.11 10.38 13.63
N SER A 181 -1.94 9.12 14.00
CA SER A 181 -3.06 8.24 14.40
C SER A 181 -3.44 8.38 15.87
N VAL A 182 -2.46 8.62 16.75
CA VAL A 182 -2.64 8.60 18.20
C VAL A 182 -2.49 9.98 18.83
N MET A 183 -1.45 10.75 18.47
CA MET A 183 -1.20 12.04 19.13
C MET A 183 -2.01 13.19 18.53
N LEU A 184 -2.14 13.29 17.21
CA LEU A 184 -2.94 14.32 16.53
C LEU A 184 -4.38 14.46 17.08
N PRO A 185 -5.15 13.38 17.28
CA PRO A 185 -6.50 13.51 17.83
C PRO A 185 -6.55 14.04 19.27
N LEU A 186 -5.46 14.01 20.04
CA LEU A 186 -5.40 14.62 21.37
C LEU A 186 -5.32 16.15 21.32
N PHE A 187 -4.84 16.70 20.20
CA PHE A 187 -4.76 18.15 19.97
C PHE A 187 -6.00 18.72 19.26
N LEU A 188 -6.92 17.86 18.80
CA LEU A 188 -8.16 18.27 18.16
C LEU A 188 -9.25 18.56 19.22
N PRO A 189 -10.08 19.60 19.04
CA PRO A 189 -11.22 19.86 19.91
C PRO A 189 -12.18 18.66 19.99
N ALA A 190 -12.80 18.46 21.16
CA ALA A 190 -13.80 17.42 21.35
C ALA A 190 -14.93 17.56 20.30
N GLY A 191 -15.10 16.53 19.47
CA GLY A 191 -16.09 16.49 18.39
C GLY A 191 -15.55 16.57 16.96
N VAL A 192 -14.26 16.92 16.76
CA VAL A 192 -13.62 16.88 15.44
C VAL A 192 -12.88 15.54 15.27
N SER A 193 -13.54 14.53 14.73
CA SER A 193 -12.90 13.25 14.39
C SER A 193 -12.51 13.21 12.92
N ILE A 194 -11.22 13.34 12.63
CA ILE A 194 -10.69 13.02 11.30
C ILE A 194 -10.59 11.49 11.19
N ASP A 195 -11.13 10.92 10.11
CA ASP A 195 -11.04 9.50 9.80
C ASP A 195 -9.62 8.96 9.97
N LYS A 196 -9.49 7.80 10.62
CA LYS A 196 -8.20 7.10 10.79
C LYS A 196 -7.51 6.88 9.43
N LEU A 197 -8.31 6.53 8.42
CA LEU A 197 -7.87 6.32 7.05
C LEU A 197 -7.24 7.59 6.44
N LEU A 198 -7.92 8.72 6.57
CA LEU A 198 -7.46 9.99 6.00
C LEU A 198 -6.18 10.48 6.67
N ARG A 199 -6.05 10.34 7.99
CA ARG A 199 -4.83 10.70 8.72
C ARG A 199 -3.63 9.87 8.27
N ALA A 200 -3.82 8.55 8.14
CA ALA A 200 -2.78 7.67 7.61
C ALA A 200 -2.42 8.03 6.16
N GLN A 201 -3.41 8.35 5.32
CA GLN A 201 -3.20 8.76 3.94
C GLN A 201 -2.37 10.05 3.82
N ILE A 202 -2.66 11.07 4.62
CA ILE A 202 -1.90 12.34 4.62
C ILE A 202 -0.45 12.09 5.05
N ALA A 203 -0.24 11.32 6.13
CA ALA A 203 1.09 10.96 6.59
C ALA A 203 1.90 10.23 5.50
N LEU A 204 1.27 9.26 4.82
CA LEU A 204 1.88 8.54 3.70
C LEU A 204 2.22 9.46 2.52
N ILE A 205 1.33 10.39 2.15
CA ILE A 205 1.56 11.35 1.06
C ILE A 205 2.76 12.25 1.37
N LEU A 206 2.81 12.82 2.57
CA LEU A 206 3.91 13.71 2.98
C LEU A 206 5.25 12.97 3.02
N PHE A 207 5.26 11.77 3.58
CA PHE A 207 6.44 10.92 3.61
C PHE A 207 6.90 10.55 2.19
N ALA A 208 6.00 10.01 1.37
CA ALA A 208 6.33 9.63 -0.01
C ALA A 208 6.79 10.83 -0.84
N ALA A 209 6.19 12.01 -0.66
CA ALA A 209 6.57 13.22 -1.38
C ALA A 209 8.00 13.68 -1.03
N ALA A 210 8.40 13.60 0.25
CA ALA A 210 9.76 13.95 0.66
C ALA A 210 10.82 13.00 0.06
N TYR A 211 10.54 11.70 0.05
CA TYR A 211 11.45 10.71 -0.55
C TYR A 211 11.52 10.85 -2.08
N LEU A 212 10.37 11.05 -2.72
CA LEU A 212 10.29 11.22 -4.16
C LEU A 212 10.91 12.54 -4.64
N ALA A 213 10.83 13.61 -3.82
CA ALA A 213 11.46 14.89 -4.14
C ALA A 213 12.99 14.76 -4.26
N GLU A 214 13.59 13.87 -3.46
CA GLU A 214 15.01 13.56 -3.58
C GLU A 214 15.31 12.79 -4.88
N VAL A 215 14.50 11.79 -5.22
CA VAL A 215 14.68 11.00 -6.45
C VAL A 215 14.52 11.85 -7.72
N VAL A 216 13.55 12.76 -7.74
CA VAL A 216 13.31 13.69 -8.87
C VAL A 216 14.52 14.61 -9.08
N ARG A 217 15.35 14.82 -8.06
CA ARG A 217 16.56 15.64 -8.16
C ARG A 217 17.70 14.93 -8.91
N GLY A 218 17.83 13.61 -8.74
CA GLY A 218 18.99 12.81 -9.13
C GLY A 218 19.78 12.38 -7.91
#